data_AF-A0A955QH86-F1
#
_entry.id   AF-A0A955QH86-F1
#
_cell.length_a   1.000
_cell.length_b   1.000
_cell.length_c   1.000
_cell.angle_alpha   90.00
_cell.angle_beta   90.00
_cell.angle_gamma   90.00
#
_symmetry.space_group_name_H-M   'P 1'
#
loop_
_entity.id
_entity.type
_entity.pdbx_description
1 polymer ?
#
loop_
_entity_poly.entity_id
_entity_poly.type
_entity_poly.pdbx_seq_one_letter_code
_entity_poly.pdbx_strand_id
1 'polypeptide(L)'
;MKRPFSKPATTYAQQIALLQERGMIIETLAEAECYLQHLNYYRLGAYWLPFEADHTTHQFKSEIRFSDVLNYYIFDRELRLLVLDAIERVEVSVRSHQFIQGSRKVYNTLVMLLHCLNVVAPHHHWRTRLKNLLGLHKIEATAMGFPKNWEQLPLWQEATK
;
A
#
# COMPACT_ATOMS: atom_id res chain seq x y z
N MET A 1 10.54 -17.71 22.09
CA MET A 1 9.25 -18.22 22.62
C MET A 1 8.17 -17.20 22.27
N LYS A 2 7.29 -17.48 21.28
CA LYS A 2 6.19 -16.56 20.91
C LYS A 2 5.17 -16.58 22.05
N ARG A 3 4.92 -15.44 22.71
CA ARG A 3 3.84 -15.36 23.70
C ARG A 3 2.52 -15.66 22.97
N PRO A 4 1.73 -16.66 23.38
CA PRO A 4 0.43 -16.90 22.77
C PRO A 4 -0.44 -15.66 22.99
N PHE A 5 -0.98 -15.11 21.91
CA PHE A 5 -1.87 -13.96 21.93
C PHE A 5 -3.23 -14.43 22.48
N SER A 6 -3.47 -14.21 23.78
CA SER A 6 -4.65 -14.75 24.48
C SER A 6 -5.81 -13.75 24.62
N LYS A 7 -5.73 -12.56 24.00
CA LYS A 7 -6.85 -11.62 24.03
C LYS A 7 -7.95 -12.14 23.08
N PRO A 8 -9.18 -12.34 23.56
CA PRO A 8 -10.29 -12.73 22.68
C PRO A 8 -10.44 -11.69 21.58
N ALA A 9 -10.71 -12.13 20.36
CA ALA A 9 -11.01 -11.22 19.26
C ALA A 9 -12.25 -10.41 19.65
N THR A 10 -12.09 -9.10 19.80
CA THR A 10 -13.22 -8.21 20.07
C THR A 10 -14.15 -8.20 18.86
N THR A 11 -15.46 -8.37 19.08
CA THR A 11 -16.46 -8.23 18.02
C THR A 11 -16.54 -6.78 17.53
N TYR A 12 -17.11 -6.54 16.34
CA TYR A 12 -17.30 -5.16 15.85
C TYR A 12 -18.19 -4.34 16.80
N ALA A 13 -19.24 -4.96 17.34
CA ALA A 13 -20.06 -4.34 18.39
C ALA A 13 -19.25 -3.93 19.63
N GLN A 14 -18.31 -4.76 20.08
CA GLN A 14 -17.43 -4.42 21.21
C GLN A 14 -16.46 -3.28 20.85
N GLN A 15 -15.96 -3.24 19.61
CA GLN A 15 -15.12 -2.14 19.13
C GLN A 15 -15.89 -0.81 19.09
N ILE A 16 -17.13 -0.83 18.61
CA ILE A 16 -18.01 0.34 18.58
C ILE A 16 -18.30 0.83 20.00
N ALA A 17 -18.67 -0.08 20.91
CA ALA A 17 -18.91 0.26 22.31
C ALA A 17 -17.67 0.91 22.96
N LEU A 18 -16.47 0.39 22.69
CA LEU A 18 -15.22 0.96 23.18
C LEU A 18 -14.96 2.38 22.62
N LEU A 19 -15.26 2.61 21.33
CA LEU A 19 -15.12 3.94 20.74
C LEU A 19 -16.09 4.95 21.36
N GLN A 20 -17.34 4.53 21.62
CA GLN A 20 -18.33 5.36 22.32
C GLN A 20 -17.93 5.64 23.77
N GLU A 21 -17.44 4.64 24.50
CA GLU A 21 -16.91 4.79 25.86
C GLU A 21 -15.76 5.81 25.92
N ARG A 22 -14.93 5.84 24.88
CA ARG A 22 -13.82 6.79 24.72
C ARG A 22 -14.25 8.19 24.26
N GLY A 23 -15.55 8.43 24.11
CA GLY A 23 -16.09 9.74 23.74
C GLY A 23 -16.26 9.99 22.24
N MET A 24 -16.15 8.97 21.38
CA MET A 24 -16.45 9.12 19.95
C MET A 24 -17.96 9.02 19.70
N ILE A 25 -18.50 10.00 19.00
CA ILE A 25 -19.90 10.03 18.58
C ILE A 25 -20.07 9.13 17.35
N ILE A 26 -20.87 8.08 17.50
CA ILE A 26 -21.24 7.17 16.40
C ILE A 26 -22.71 7.39 16.07
N GLU A 27 -22.97 8.03 14.93
CA GLU A 27 -24.31 8.43 14.48
C GLU A 27 -25.12 7.21 14.01
N THR A 28 -24.47 6.31 13.25
CA THR A 28 -25.08 5.11 12.69
C THR A 28 -24.24 3.88 13.03
N LEU A 29 -24.72 3.04 13.95
CA LEU A 29 -24.00 1.84 14.39
C LEU A 29 -23.74 0.86 13.24
N ALA A 30 -24.73 0.65 12.37
CA ALA A 30 -24.61 -0.26 11.23
C ALA A 30 -23.54 0.21 10.22
N GLU A 31 -23.40 1.52 10.03
CA GLU A 31 -22.37 2.09 9.17
C GLU A 31 -20.98 1.92 9.78
N ALA A 32 -20.82 2.24 11.06
CA ALA A 32 -19.57 2.04 11.78
C ALA A 32 -19.13 0.56 11.77
N GLU A 33 -20.07 -0.36 11.96
CA GLU A 33 -19.82 -1.80 11.88
C GLU A 33 -19.36 -2.22 10.48
N CYS A 34 -20.05 -1.77 9.44
CA CYS A 34 -19.66 -2.02 8.05
C CYS A 34 -18.22 -1.54 7.76
N TYR A 35 -17.88 -0.31 8.16
CA TYR A 35 -16.52 0.19 8.00
C TYR A 35 -15.48 -0.59 8.80
N LEU A 36 -15.76 -0.94 10.06
CA LEU A 36 -14.84 -1.73 10.87
C LEU A 36 -14.63 -3.14 10.32
N GLN A 37 -15.66 -3.74 9.72
CA GLN A 37 -15.58 -5.03 9.05
C GLN A 37 -14.67 -4.98 7.81
N HIS A 38 -14.74 -3.90 7.01
CA HIS A 38 -14.00 -3.81 5.75
C HIS A 38 -12.61 -3.17 5.89
N LEU A 39 -12.45 -2.20 6.78
CA LEU A 39 -11.20 -1.45 6.96
C LEU A 39 -10.34 -1.97 8.10
N ASN A 40 -10.94 -2.71 9.05
CA ASN A 40 -10.34 -3.15 10.30
C ASN A 40 -10.05 -1.99 11.29
N TYR A 41 -10.33 -2.23 12.57
CA TYR A 41 -10.12 -1.29 13.67
C TYR A 41 -8.72 -0.67 13.69
N TYR A 42 -7.66 -1.45 13.47
CA TYR A 42 -6.29 -0.95 13.57
C TYR A 42 -5.91 0.00 12.42
N ARG A 43 -6.51 -0.18 11.24
CA ARG A 43 -6.28 0.73 10.11
C ARG A 43 -6.95 2.06 10.36
N LEU A 44 -8.21 2.05 10.81
CA LEU A 44 -8.93 3.26 11.20
C LEU A 44 -8.29 3.93 12.43
N GLY A 45 -7.69 3.12 13.30
CA GLY A 45 -6.75 3.47 14.38
C GLY A 45 -5.88 4.67 14.09
N ALA A 46 -5.12 4.59 13.00
CA ALA A 46 -4.15 5.61 12.64
C ALA A 46 -4.80 6.97 12.32
N TYR A 47 -6.06 6.98 11.87
CA TYR A 47 -6.73 8.20 11.43
C TYR A 47 -7.45 8.94 12.57
N TRP A 48 -7.76 8.27 13.68
CA TRP A 48 -8.34 8.95 14.85
C TRP A 48 -7.31 9.42 15.88
N LEU A 49 -6.02 9.07 15.74
CA LEU A 49 -4.94 9.54 16.60
C LEU A 49 -4.92 11.09 16.77
N PRO A 50 -5.09 11.90 15.71
CA PRO A 50 -5.10 13.37 15.86
C PRO A 50 -6.28 13.90 16.70
N PHE A 51 -7.30 13.08 16.90
CA PHE A 51 -8.52 13.39 17.61
C PHE A 51 -8.54 12.90 19.05
N GLU A 52 -7.54 12.12 19.46
CA GLU A 52 -7.34 11.78 20.87
C GLU A 52 -6.91 13.03 21.65
N ALA A 53 -7.55 13.25 22.80
CA ALA A 53 -7.15 14.23 23.79
C ALA A 53 -6.04 13.69 24.72
N ASP A 54 -6.06 12.37 24.96
CA ASP A 54 -5.04 11.66 25.75
C ASP A 54 -4.70 10.33 25.08
N HIS A 55 -3.45 10.19 24.66
CA HIS A 55 -2.92 8.98 24.00
C HIS A 55 -2.69 7.79 24.94
N THR A 56 -2.76 8.02 26.26
CA THR A 56 -2.62 6.98 27.29
C THR A 56 -3.95 6.28 27.54
N THR A 57 -5.01 7.08 27.69
CA THR A 57 -6.37 6.58 27.94
C THR A 57 -7.18 6.40 26.65
N HIS A 58 -6.68 6.90 25.52
CA HIS A 58 -7.34 6.94 24.21
C HIS A 58 -8.68 7.70 24.23
N GLN A 59 -8.84 8.65 25.14
CA GLN A 59 -10.04 9.49 25.19
C GLN A 59 -10.02 10.49 24.05
N PHE A 60 -11.15 10.66 23.36
CA PHE A 60 -11.30 11.59 22.25
C PHE A 60 -11.55 13.02 22.74
N LYS A 61 -11.21 13.99 21.88
CA LYS A 61 -11.62 15.39 22.06
C LYS A 61 -13.15 15.49 22.04
N SER A 62 -13.69 16.58 22.58
CA SER A 62 -15.13 16.82 22.60
C SER A 62 -15.71 16.86 21.18
N GLU A 63 -16.92 16.32 21.03
CA GLU A 63 -17.73 16.38 19.80
C GLU A 63 -17.14 15.68 18.56
N ILE A 64 -16.15 14.80 18.73
CA ILE A 64 -15.57 14.04 17.60
C ILE A 64 -16.53 12.95 17.14
N ARG A 65 -16.87 12.99 15.86
CA ARG A 65 -17.72 11.99 15.21
C ARG A 65 -16.88 10.95 14.50
N PHE A 66 -17.42 9.74 14.38
CA PHE A 66 -16.82 8.70 13.54
C PHE A 66 -16.70 9.15 12.08
N SER A 67 -17.65 9.95 11.59
CA SER A 67 -17.63 10.56 10.26
C SER A 67 -16.43 11.50 10.06
N ASP A 68 -15.98 12.23 11.09
CA ASP A 68 -14.77 13.07 11.02
C ASP A 68 -13.52 12.23 10.77
N VAL A 69 -13.40 11.10 11.46
CA VAL A 69 -12.29 10.15 11.28
C VAL A 69 -12.34 9.51 9.90
N LEU A 70 -13.53 9.09 9.47
CA LEU A 70 -13.72 8.51 8.15
C LEU A 70 -13.30 9.49 7.05
N ASN A 71 -13.55 10.79 7.22
CA ASN A 71 -13.12 11.80 6.26
C ASN A 71 -11.60 11.85 6.09
N TYR A 72 -10.82 11.70 7.17
CA TYR A 72 -9.35 11.60 7.09
C TYR A 72 -8.90 10.36 6.31
N TYR A 73 -9.55 9.21 6.56
CA TYR A 73 -9.28 7.99 5.80
C TYR A 73 -9.65 8.14 4.31
N ILE A 74 -10.81 8.73 4.02
CA ILE A 74 -11.30 8.97 2.65
C ILE A 74 -10.32 9.88 1.91
N PHE A 75 -9.88 10.96 2.54
CA PHE A 75 -8.89 11.87 1.97
C PHE A 75 -7.58 11.15 1.64
N ASP A 76 -7.01 10.36 2.56
CA ASP A 76 -5.78 9.59 2.27
C ASP A 76 -5.97 8.62 1.10
N ARG A 77 -7.14 7.96 1.03
CA ARG A 77 -7.47 7.08 -0.10
C ARG A 77 -7.49 7.85 -1.42
N GLU A 78 -8.14 9.00 -1.46
CA GLU A 78 -8.23 9.86 -2.65
C GLU A 78 -6.86 10.43 -3.04
N LEU A 79 -6.09 10.88 -2.06
CA LEU A 79 -4.72 11.35 -2.26
C LEU A 79 -3.84 10.25 -2.88
N ARG A 80 -3.91 9.02 -2.36
CA ARG A 80 -3.18 7.87 -2.93
C ARG A 80 -3.54 7.65 -4.39
N LEU A 81 -4.81 7.77 -4.77
CA LEU A 81 -5.25 7.60 -6.15
C LEU A 81 -4.74 8.74 -7.05
N LEU A 82 -4.77 9.98 -6.59
CA LEU A 82 -4.20 11.13 -7.33
C LEU A 82 -2.70 10.97 -7.55
N VAL A 83 -1.96 10.49 -6.54
CA VAL A 83 -0.52 10.21 -6.67
C VAL A 83 -0.27 9.10 -7.69
N LEU A 84 -1.07 8.03 -7.68
CA LEU A 84 -0.93 6.94 -8.64
C LEU A 84 -1.23 7.37 -10.09
N ASP A 85 -2.28 8.17 -10.31
CA ASP A 85 -2.59 8.75 -11.63
C ASP A 85 -1.44 9.63 -12.15
N ALA A 86 -0.86 10.46 -11.30
CA ALA A 86 0.30 11.28 -11.68
C ALA A 86 1.52 10.43 -12.04
N ILE A 87 1.82 9.39 -11.24
CA ILE A 87 2.95 8.48 -11.48
C ILE A 87 2.78 7.73 -12.81
N GLU A 88 1.56 7.29 -13.14
CA GLU A 88 1.27 6.61 -14.41
C GLU A 88 1.63 7.50 -15.62
N ARG A 89 1.19 8.76 -15.61
CA ARG A 89 1.49 9.70 -16.70
C ARG A 89 2.98 9.99 -16.85
N VAL A 90 3.69 10.13 -15.73
CA VAL A 90 5.14 10.30 -15.71
C VAL A 90 5.82 9.07 -16.29
N GLU A 91 5.39 7.88 -15.89
CA GLU A 91 5.91 6.60 -16.38
C GLU A 91 5.77 6.50 -17.91
N VAL A 92 4.57 6.72 -18.45
CA VAL A 92 4.28 6.63 -19.89
C VAL A 92 5.11 7.66 -20.68
N SER A 93 5.25 8.87 -20.15
CA SER A 93 6.08 9.92 -20.77
C SER A 93 7.55 9.51 -20.83
N VAL A 94 8.11 9.03 -19.70
CA VAL A 94 9.51 8.56 -19.63
C VAL A 94 9.74 7.41 -20.60
N ARG A 95 8.80 6.46 -20.68
CA ARG A 95 8.89 5.32 -21.59
C ARG A 95 8.82 5.75 -23.06
N SER A 96 7.90 6.66 -23.41
CA SER A 96 7.75 7.19 -24.78
C SER A 96 9.01 7.93 -25.26
N HIS A 97 9.62 8.76 -24.41
CA HIS A 97 10.86 9.46 -24.75
C HIS A 97 12.03 8.51 -25.03
N GLN A 98 12.11 7.38 -24.32
CA GLN A 98 13.14 6.37 -24.55
C GLN A 98 12.97 5.68 -25.92
N PHE A 99 11.74 5.43 -26.36
CA PHE A 99 11.47 4.87 -27.68
C PHE A 99 11.84 5.83 -28.82
N ILE A 100 11.53 7.12 -28.67
CA ILE A 100 11.80 8.14 -29.70
C ILE A 100 13.31 8.33 -29.94
N GLN A 101 14.14 8.24 -28.89
CA GLN A 101 15.59 8.39 -29.02
C GLN A 101 16.31 7.16 -29.60
N GLY A 102 15.59 6.15 -30.09
CA GLY A 102 16.17 4.94 -30.71
C GLY A 102 16.90 4.00 -29.73
N SER A 103 17.11 4.42 -28.49
CA SER A 103 17.63 3.58 -27.43
C SER A 103 16.49 2.85 -26.74
N ARG A 104 16.22 1.60 -27.11
CA ARG A 104 15.24 0.73 -26.43
C ARG A 104 15.71 0.45 -24.98
N LYS A 105 15.50 1.41 -24.07
CA LYS A 105 16.03 1.46 -22.70
C LYS A 105 14.99 1.01 -21.65
N VAL A 106 13.90 0.37 -22.05
CA VAL A 106 12.91 -0.19 -21.11
C VAL A 106 13.62 -1.06 -20.07
N TYR A 107 14.60 -1.86 -20.49
CA TYR A 107 15.47 -2.61 -19.59
C TYR A 107 16.11 -1.74 -18.49
N ASN A 108 16.69 -0.58 -18.83
CA ASN A 108 17.34 0.30 -17.85
C ASN A 108 16.33 0.88 -16.87
N THR A 109 15.15 1.28 -17.34
CA THR A 109 14.06 1.77 -16.46
C THR A 109 13.64 0.68 -15.48
N LEU A 110 13.47 -0.55 -15.96
CA LEU A 110 13.13 -1.70 -15.12
C LEU A 110 14.24 -2.03 -14.12
N VAL A 111 15.51 -1.88 -14.49
CA VAL A 111 16.67 -2.02 -13.60
C VAL A 111 16.67 -0.94 -12.51
N MET A 112 16.43 0.33 -12.87
CA MET A 112 16.36 1.43 -11.91
C MET A 112 15.18 1.25 -10.94
N LEU A 113 14.00 0.86 -11.44
CA LEU A 113 12.84 0.55 -10.61
C LEU A 113 13.11 -0.63 -9.68
N LEU A 114 13.73 -1.70 -10.17
CA LEU A 114 14.14 -2.84 -9.37
C LEU A 114 15.13 -2.43 -8.27
N HIS A 115 16.10 -1.57 -8.59
CA HIS A 115 17.04 -1.05 -7.60
C HIS A 115 16.32 -0.25 -6.51
N CYS A 116 15.47 0.72 -6.88
CA CYS A 116 14.68 1.48 -5.92
C CYS A 116 13.78 0.58 -5.06
N LEU A 117 13.14 -0.42 -5.67
CA LEU A 117 12.30 -1.38 -4.96
C LEU A 117 13.11 -2.24 -3.98
N ASN A 118 14.32 -2.69 -4.34
CA ASN A 118 15.19 -3.44 -3.41
C ASN A 118 15.56 -2.60 -2.18
N VAL A 119 15.67 -1.27 -2.32
CA VAL A 119 15.98 -0.35 -1.20
C VAL A 119 14.74 -0.09 -0.33
N VAL A 120 13.58 0.19 -0.95
CA VAL A 120 12.36 0.61 -0.24
C VAL A 120 11.58 -0.58 0.32
N ALA A 121 11.57 -1.72 -0.38
CA ALA A 121 10.84 -2.92 -0.02
C ALA A 121 11.66 -4.20 -0.33
N PRO A 122 12.71 -4.51 0.46
CA PRO A 122 13.65 -5.60 0.17
C PRO A 122 13.02 -6.99 -0.04
N HIS A 123 11.82 -7.21 0.50
CA HIS A 123 11.09 -8.47 0.41
C HIS A 123 9.99 -8.49 -0.66
N HIS A 124 10.13 -7.71 -1.74
CA HIS A 124 9.15 -7.68 -2.82
C HIS A 124 9.22 -8.88 -3.78
N HIS A 125 8.12 -9.18 -4.46
CA HIS A 125 8.05 -10.22 -5.51
C HIS A 125 8.09 -9.66 -6.94
N TRP A 126 8.45 -8.38 -7.12
CA TRP A 126 8.34 -7.68 -8.41
C TRP A 126 9.13 -8.36 -9.54
N ARG A 127 10.32 -8.87 -9.23
CA ARG A 127 11.18 -9.57 -10.19
C ARG A 127 10.52 -10.81 -10.79
N THR A 128 9.97 -11.66 -9.92
CA THR A 128 9.27 -12.89 -10.31
C THR A 128 7.99 -12.55 -11.07
N ARG A 129 7.25 -11.51 -10.66
CA ARG A 129 6.08 -11.01 -11.38
C ARG A 129 6.41 -10.52 -12.80
N LEU A 130 7.51 -9.79 -12.96
CA LEU A 130 7.96 -9.32 -14.28
C LEU A 130 8.39 -10.49 -15.17
N LYS A 131 9.18 -11.44 -14.66
CA LYS A 131 9.54 -12.68 -15.40
C LYS A 131 8.29 -13.44 -15.86
N ASN A 132 7.31 -13.61 -14.97
CA ASN A 132 6.05 -14.26 -15.29
C ASN A 132 5.24 -13.50 -16.35
N LEU A 133 5.20 -12.17 -16.29
CA LEU A 133 4.51 -11.34 -17.29
C LEU A 133 5.13 -11.50 -18.68
N LEU A 134 6.47 -11.46 -18.78
CA LEU A 134 7.19 -11.67 -20.04
C LEU A 134 6.90 -13.06 -20.63
N GLY A 135 6.95 -14.09 -19.78
CA GLY A 135 6.65 -15.47 -20.17
C GLY A 135 5.20 -15.66 -20.62
N LEU A 136 4.24 -15.08 -19.89
CA LEU A 136 2.80 -15.18 -20.20
C LEU A 136 2.48 -14.64 -21.60
N HIS A 137 3.08 -13.50 -21.96
CA HIS A 137 2.86 -12.86 -23.26
C HIS A 137 3.84 -13.32 -24.35
N LYS A 138 4.75 -14.26 -24.04
CA LYS A 138 5.80 -14.77 -24.96
C LYS A 138 6.60 -13.63 -25.63
N ILE A 139 6.89 -12.58 -24.88
CA ILE A 139 7.58 -11.39 -25.42
C ILE A 139 9.09 -11.66 -25.51
N GLU A 140 9.68 -11.34 -26.66
CA GLU A 140 11.15 -11.38 -26.83
C GLU A 140 11.80 -10.21 -26.07
N ALA A 141 12.41 -10.49 -24.91
CA ALA A 141 12.95 -9.45 -24.02
C ALA A 141 14.05 -8.58 -24.67
N THR A 142 14.83 -9.14 -25.60
CA THR A 142 15.83 -8.44 -26.43
C THR A 142 15.22 -7.28 -27.21
N ALA A 143 13.97 -7.40 -27.67
CA ALA A 143 13.24 -6.32 -28.36
C ALA A 143 12.95 -5.12 -27.43
N MET A 144 13.01 -5.31 -26.11
CA MET A 144 12.90 -4.27 -25.09
C MET A 144 14.26 -3.80 -24.52
N GLY A 145 15.35 -4.25 -25.14
CA GLY A 145 16.72 -3.88 -24.77
C GLY A 145 17.34 -4.74 -23.66
N PHE A 146 16.74 -5.89 -23.33
CA PHE A 146 17.35 -6.81 -22.37
C PHE A 146 18.56 -7.52 -22.99
N PRO A 147 19.68 -7.66 -22.27
CA PRO A 147 20.79 -8.52 -22.68
C PRO A 147 20.34 -9.97 -22.85
N LYS A 148 20.94 -10.76 -23.76
CA LYS A 148 20.53 -12.16 -24.00
C LYS A 148 20.55 -13.04 -22.74
N ASN A 149 21.50 -12.80 -21.84
CA ASN A 149 21.70 -13.54 -20.59
C ASN A 149 21.18 -12.78 -19.36
N TRP A 150 20.25 -11.83 -19.54
CA TRP A 150 19.80 -10.94 -18.46
C TRP A 150 19.30 -11.69 -17.22
N GLU A 151 18.67 -12.86 -17.39
CA GLU A 151 18.17 -13.66 -16.28
C GLU A 151 19.28 -14.16 -15.35
N GLN A 152 20.48 -14.40 -15.89
CA GLN A 152 21.65 -14.89 -15.16
C GLN A 152 22.36 -13.78 -14.38
N LEU A 153 22.06 -12.51 -14.68
CA LEU A 153 22.72 -11.39 -14.02
C LEU A 153 22.33 -11.36 -12.53
N PRO A 154 23.25 -11.01 -11.62
CA PRO A 154 23.02 -11.03 -10.17
C PRO A 154 21.79 -10.24 -9.73
N LEU A 155 21.53 -9.08 -10.38
CA LEU A 155 20.36 -8.26 -10.11
C LEU A 155 19.03 -8.99 -10.40
N TRP A 156 19.05 -10.03 -11.23
CA TRP A 156 17.88 -10.83 -11.63
C TRP A 156 17.84 -12.22 -10.98
N GLN A 157 18.80 -12.54 -10.10
CA GLN A 157 18.89 -13.77 -9.31
C GLN A 157 18.37 -13.54 -7.88
N GLU A 158 17.34 -14.28 -7.45
CA GLU A 158 16.78 -14.12 -6.09
C GLU A 158 17.91 -14.17 -5.06
N ALA A 159 17.87 -13.25 -4.09
CA ALA A 159 18.86 -13.27 -3.01
C ALA A 159 18.73 -14.62 -2.30
N THR A 160 19.76 -15.46 -2.45
CA THR A 160 19.88 -16.70 -1.70
C THR A 160 19.93 -16.29 -0.24
N LYS A 161 18.89 -16.64 0.52
CA LYS A 161 18.82 -16.39 1.96
C LYS A 161 20.00 -17.04 2.68
#